data_AF-A0A229GL41-F1
#
_entry.id   AF-A0A229GL41-F1
#
_cell.length_a   1.000
_cell.length_b   1.000
_cell.length_c   1.000
_cell.angle_alpha   90.00
_cell.angle_beta   90.00
_cell.angle_gamma   90.00
#
_symmetry.space_group_name_H-M   'P 1'
#
loop_
_entity.id
_entity.type
_entity.pdbx_description
1 polymer ?
#
loop_
_entity_poly.entity_id
_entity_poly.type
_entity_poly.pdbx_seq_one_letter_code
_entity_poly.pdbx_strand_id
1 'polypeptide(L)'
;MIEIPSDLHPDLVPLVFLLGNWEGAGVYDFPGTEKCNFGQEVTFTHDGRDFLEYISHTWVLDGEGKKVRPLESEYGFWRIDKDRKVEIVMIRDQGVVEVWYGELAEGKPQIDVVTDAVARTAASGPYSGGKRLYGYVKSDLMWVGEKATPEVPLRPYMSAHLKKVVDPREWAKDLKDLPDDGIAFFR
;
A
#
# COMPACT_ATOMS: atom_id res chain seq x y z
N MET A 1 -12.30 12.47 -7.91
CA MET A 1 -13.01 11.43 -8.71
C MET A 1 -11.99 10.36 -9.00
N ILE A 2 -12.30 9.07 -8.86
CA ILE A 2 -11.35 8.01 -9.22
C ILE A 2 -11.47 7.80 -10.73
N GLU A 3 -10.35 7.90 -11.43
CA GLU A 3 -10.23 7.64 -12.86
C GLU A 3 -9.84 6.18 -13.09
N ILE A 4 -10.44 5.53 -14.08
CA ILE A 4 -10.14 4.15 -14.45
C ILE A 4 -9.25 4.19 -15.70
N PRO A 5 -7.99 3.76 -15.61
CA PRO A 5 -7.11 3.69 -16.78
C PRO A 5 -7.71 2.79 -17.86
N SER A 6 -7.66 3.23 -19.12
CA SER A 6 -8.26 2.49 -20.25
C SER A 6 -7.58 1.15 -20.54
N ASP A 7 -6.33 0.99 -20.11
CA ASP A 7 -5.49 -0.20 -20.24
C ASP A 7 -5.49 -1.06 -18.97
N LEU A 8 -6.31 -0.73 -17.97
CA LEU A 8 -6.49 -1.56 -16.78
C LEU A 8 -7.28 -2.82 -17.14
N HIS A 9 -6.80 -3.99 -16.69
CA HIS A 9 -7.54 -5.23 -16.85
C HIS A 9 -8.92 -5.14 -16.16
N PRO A 10 -10.03 -5.54 -16.81
CA PRO A 10 -11.38 -5.39 -16.26
C PRO A 10 -11.58 -5.98 -14.86
N ASP A 11 -10.95 -7.12 -14.57
CA ASP A 11 -11.03 -7.78 -13.27
C ASP A 11 -10.42 -6.94 -12.12
N LEU A 12 -9.53 -5.99 -12.43
CA LEU A 12 -8.89 -5.12 -11.45
C LEU A 12 -9.66 -3.82 -11.18
N VAL A 13 -10.73 -3.53 -11.91
CA VAL A 13 -11.57 -2.33 -11.69
C VAL A 13 -12.02 -2.19 -10.23
N PRO A 14 -12.39 -3.25 -9.48
CA PRO A 14 -12.73 -3.12 -8.06
C PRO A 14 -11.59 -2.60 -7.16
N LEU A 15 -10.32 -2.77 -7.59
CA LEU A 15 -9.13 -2.33 -6.87
C LEU A 15 -8.58 -0.98 -7.37
N VAL A 16 -9.25 -0.32 -8.33
CA VAL A 16 -8.77 0.94 -8.94
C VAL A 16 -8.46 2.05 -7.93
N PHE A 17 -9.14 2.04 -6.78
CA PHE A 17 -8.91 3.02 -5.72
C PHE A 17 -7.51 2.92 -5.08
N LEU A 18 -6.80 1.81 -5.25
CA LEU A 18 -5.42 1.62 -4.79
C LEU A 18 -4.40 2.20 -5.77
N LEU A 19 -4.71 2.31 -7.06
CA LEU A 19 -3.74 2.68 -8.09
C LEU A 19 -3.08 4.05 -7.85
N GLY A 20 -1.77 4.10 -8.10
CA GLY A 20 -0.94 5.29 -8.01
C GLY A 20 0.02 5.28 -6.83
N ASN A 21 0.60 6.46 -6.59
CA ASN A 21 1.57 6.69 -5.53
C ASN A 21 0.88 7.29 -4.30
N TRP A 22 1.26 6.82 -3.12
CA TRP A 22 0.74 7.24 -1.83
C TRP A 22 1.88 7.57 -0.90
N GLU A 23 1.75 8.66 -0.16
CA GLU A 23 2.72 9.08 0.85
C GLU A 23 2.03 9.55 2.11
N GLY A 24 2.64 9.26 3.25
CA GLY A 24 2.11 9.72 4.52
C GLY A 24 2.92 9.22 5.71
N ALA A 25 2.24 9.11 6.84
CA ALA A 25 2.88 8.74 8.10
C ALA A 25 1.97 7.84 8.94
N GLY A 26 2.60 7.19 9.91
CA GLY A 26 1.96 6.22 10.77
C GLY A 26 2.66 6.05 12.10
N VAL A 27 2.14 5.14 12.91
CA VAL A 27 2.69 4.78 14.22
C VAL A 27 3.07 3.31 14.22
N TYR A 28 4.28 3.03 14.68
CA TYR A 28 4.82 1.70 14.90
C TYR A 28 4.92 1.42 16.40
N ASP A 29 4.37 0.30 16.87
CA ASP A 29 4.38 -0.11 18.28
C ASP A 29 4.30 -1.64 18.40
N PHE A 30 5.43 -2.30 18.66
CA PHE A 30 5.50 -3.75 18.86
C PHE A 30 6.31 -4.14 20.12
N PRO A 31 5.89 -5.14 20.91
CA PRO A 31 6.64 -5.55 22.11
C PRO A 31 8.10 -5.89 21.80
N GLY A 32 9.01 -5.38 22.65
CA GLY A 32 10.46 -5.58 22.50
C GLY A 32 11.14 -4.66 21.49
N THR A 33 10.42 -3.69 20.92
CA THR A 33 10.96 -2.71 19.96
C THR A 33 10.69 -1.28 20.42
N GLU A 34 11.45 -0.32 19.91
CA GLU A 34 11.22 1.10 20.18
C GLU A 34 9.99 1.59 19.41
N LYS A 35 9.02 2.14 20.13
CA LYS A 35 7.86 2.82 19.53
C LYS A 35 8.33 4.04 18.75
N CYS A 36 7.86 4.20 17.52
CA CYS A 36 8.21 5.37 16.71
C CYS A 36 7.06 5.81 15.80
N ASN A 37 7.14 7.05 15.35
CA ASN A 37 6.42 7.48 14.15
C ASN A 37 7.23 7.07 12.93
N PHE A 38 6.56 6.71 11.85
CA PHE A 38 7.20 6.37 10.58
C PHE A 38 6.57 7.13 9.43
N GLY A 39 7.38 7.42 8.42
CA GLY A 39 6.92 7.86 7.11
C GLY A 39 6.83 6.66 6.18
N GLN A 40 5.95 6.75 5.19
CA GLN A 40 5.74 5.68 4.23
C GLN A 40 5.49 6.24 2.83
N GLU A 41 6.04 5.56 1.84
CA GLU A 41 5.63 5.64 0.45
C GLU A 41 5.12 4.27 -0.01
N VAL A 42 4.03 4.26 -0.78
CA VAL A 42 3.44 3.05 -1.37
C VAL A 42 3.10 3.32 -2.82
N THR A 43 3.40 2.36 -3.69
CA THR A 43 3.04 2.39 -5.11
C THR A 43 2.19 1.18 -5.44
N PHE A 44 1.07 1.42 -6.13
CA PHE A 44 0.31 0.39 -6.83
C PHE A 44 0.29 0.70 -8.32
N THR A 45 0.82 -0.20 -9.14
CA THR A 45 0.89 -0.09 -10.61
C THR A 45 0.28 -1.33 -11.28
N HIS A 46 0.10 -1.27 -12.60
CA HIS A 46 -0.28 -2.41 -13.42
C HIS A 46 0.43 -2.33 -14.76
N ASP A 47 0.50 -3.45 -15.46
CA ASP A 47 1.01 -3.55 -16.82
C ASP A 47 -0.04 -4.06 -17.84
N GLY A 48 -1.32 -4.01 -17.43
CA GLY A 48 -2.48 -4.42 -18.23
C GLY A 48 -2.88 -5.88 -18.04
N ARG A 49 -2.11 -6.68 -17.29
CA ARG A 49 -2.49 -8.02 -16.86
C ARG A 49 -3.35 -7.98 -15.59
N ASP A 50 -3.84 -9.14 -15.18
CA ASP A 50 -4.81 -9.34 -14.09
C ASP A 50 -4.16 -9.34 -12.68
N PHE A 51 -3.22 -8.44 -12.44
CA PHE A 51 -2.66 -8.17 -11.12
C PHE A 51 -2.23 -6.70 -10.95
N LEU A 52 -2.15 -6.24 -9.71
CA LEU A 52 -1.46 -5.01 -9.34
C LEU A 52 -0.05 -5.34 -8.84
N GLU A 53 0.94 -4.56 -9.27
CA GLU A 53 2.25 -4.53 -8.64
C GLU A 53 2.17 -3.64 -7.39
N TYR A 54 2.86 -4.04 -6.34
CA TYR A 54 2.87 -3.36 -5.05
C TYR A 54 4.29 -3.17 -4.55
N ILE A 55 4.62 -1.94 -4.14
CA ILE A 55 5.87 -1.59 -3.49
C ILE A 55 5.58 -0.68 -2.30
N SER A 56 6.19 -0.94 -1.16
CA SER A 56 6.07 -0.12 0.04
C SER A 56 7.42 0.03 0.72
N HIS A 57 7.76 1.27 1.07
CA HIS A 57 8.93 1.60 1.87
C HIS A 57 8.51 2.43 3.06
N THR A 58 9.08 2.11 4.22
CA THR A 58 8.86 2.85 5.45
C THR A 58 10.19 3.28 6.08
N TRP A 59 10.15 4.37 6.83
CA TRP A 59 11.31 4.90 7.54
C TRP A 59 10.90 5.55 8.86
N VAL A 60 11.80 5.51 9.84
CA VAL A 60 11.60 6.18 11.13
C VAL A 60 11.64 7.70 10.94
N LEU A 61 10.74 8.40 11.64
CA LEU A 61 10.70 9.86 11.74
C LEU A 61 11.21 10.32 13.10
N ASP A 62 11.93 11.43 13.13
CA ASP A 62 12.26 12.14 14.37
C ASP A 62 11.09 13.01 14.87
N GLY A 63 11.29 13.74 15.97
CA GLY A 63 10.29 14.64 16.54
C GLY A 63 9.91 15.83 15.65
N GLU A 64 10.70 16.13 14.61
CA GLU A 64 10.42 17.17 13.61
C GLU A 64 9.78 16.59 12.34
N GLY A 65 9.56 15.28 12.27
CA GLY A 65 9.02 14.61 11.09
C GLY A 65 10.04 14.40 9.98
N LYS A 66 11.35 14.43 10.27
CA LYS A 66 12.39 14.16 9.28
C LYS A 66 12.75 12.69 9.25
N LYS A 67 13.08 12.20 8.05
CA LYS A 67 13.54 10.82 7.80
C LYS A 67 14.87 10.56 8.52
N VAL A 68 14.90 9.56 9.39
CA VAL A 68 16.08 9.16 10.16
C VAL A 68 16.78 7.96 9.54
N ARG A 69 16.04 6.86 9.36
CA ARG A 69 16.58 5.59 8.83
C ARG A 69 15.45 4.71 8.25
N PRO A 70 15.76 3.77 7.35
CA PRO A 70 14.79 2.75 6.91
C PRO A 70 14.19 1.96 8.08
N LEU A 71 12.94 1.50 7.90
CA LEU A 71 12.21 0.69 8.87
C LEU A 71 11.87 -0.70 8.27
N GLU A 72 10.88 -0.79 7.39
CA GLU A 72 10.47 -2.00 6.67
C GLU A 72 10.25 -1.69 5.19
N SER A 73 10.53 -2.66 4.31
CA SER A 73 10.25 -2.59 2.87
C SER A 73 9.66 -3.90 2.37
N GLU A 74 8.68 -3.80 1.48
CA GLU A 74 7.97 -4.96 0.95
C GLU A 74 7.51 -4.75 -0.48
N TYR A 75 7.46 -5.86 -1.23
CA TYR A 75 7.14 -5.90 -2.65
C TYR A 75 6.23 -7.09 -2.92
N GLY A 76 5.31 -6.96 -3.87
CA GLY A 76 4.42 -8.06 -4.19
C GLY A 76 3.45 -7.81 -5.32
N PHE A 77 2.52 -8.75 -5.46
CA PHE A 77 1.44 -8.69 -6.44
C PHE A 77 0.11 -8.96 -5.78
N TRP A 78 -0.90 -8.17 -6.15
CA TRP A 78 -2.28 -8.30 -5.67
C TRP A 78 -3.19 -8.75 -6.80
N ARG A 79 -4.09 -9.67 -6.50
CA ARG A 79 -5.10 -10.18 -7.43
C ARG A 79 -6.47 -10.12 -6.78
N ILE A 80 -7.52 -10.05 -7.59
CA ILE A 80 -8.90 -10.17 -7.14
C ILE A 80 -9.69 -11.04 -8.11
N ASP A 81 -10.59 -11.87 -7.59
CA ASP A 81 -11.52 -12.65 -8.41
C ASP A 81 -12.90 -12.00 -8.52
N LYS A 82 -13.77 -12.63 -9.32
CA LYS A 82 -15.17 -12.21 -9.53
C LYS A 82 -16.03 -12.22 -8.25
N ASP A 83 -15.63 -12.98 -7.24
CA ASP A 83 -16.31 -13.14 -5.95
C ASP A 83 -15.69 -12.19 -4.90
N ARG A 84 -14.86 -11.24 -5.36
CA ARG A 84 -14.17 -10.21 -4.56
C ARG A 84 -13.16 -10.76 -3.57
N LYS A 85 -12.67 -11.99 -3.78
CA LYS A 85 -11.59 -12.58 -2.99
C LYS A 85 -10.27 -11.99 -3.45
N VAL A 86 -9.48 -11.56 -2.48
CA VAL A 86 -8.18 -10.90 -2.70
C VAL A 86 -7.08 -11.87 -2.32
N GLU A 87 -6.09 -11.99 -3.20
CA GLU A 87 -4.90 -12.80 -2.99
C GLU A 87 -3.65 -11.93 -3.16
N ILE A 88 -2.69 -12.08 -2.26
CA ILE A 88 -1.45 -11.29 -2.29
C ILE A 88 -0.27 -12.22 -2.09
N VAL A 89 0.73 -12.10 -2.96
CA VAL A 89 2.05 -12.70 -2.75
C VAL A 89 3.05 -11.59 -2.56
N MET A 90 3.83 -11.65 -1.48
CA MET A 90 4.80 -10.59 -1.18
C MET A 90 6.04 -11.09 -0.47
N ILE A 91 7.10 -10.30 -0.60
CA ILE A 91 8.39 -10.50 0.06
C ILE A 91 8.73 -9.27 0.88
N ARG A 92 9.48 -9.47 1.97
CA ARG A 92 9.93 -8.41 2.86
C ARG A 92 11.45 -8.37 2.94
N ASP A 93 12.02 -7.20 3.19
CA ASP A 93 13.46 -6.99 3.35
C ASP A 93 14.08 -7.81 4.49
N GLN A 94 13.27 -8.30 5.44
CA GLN A 94 13.72 -9.18 6.52
C GLN A 94 13.86 -10.66 6.12
N GLY A 95 13.77 -11.01 4.83
CA GLY A 95 13.89 -12.39 4.35
C GLY A 95 12.65 -13.24 4.61
N VAL A 96 11.47 -12.62 4.53
CA VAL A 96 10.16 -13.27 4.71
C VAL A 96 9.41 -13.26 3.38
N VAL A 97 8.76 -14.38 3.06
CA VAL A 97 7.78 -14.47 1.96
C VAL A 97 6.43 -14.86 2.53
N GLU A 98 5.36 -14.28 1.97
CA GLU A 98 4.01 -14.38 2.51
C GLU A 98 2.99 -14.58 1.39
N VAL A 99 1.98 -15.39 1.69
CA VAL A 99 0.74 -15.48 0.92
C VAL A 99 -0.41 -15.00 1.81
N TRP A 100 -1.19 -14.06 1.30
CA TRP A 100 -2.33 -13.48 2.01
C TRP A 100 -3.62 -13.77 1.24
N TYR A 101 -4.69 -14.04 1.98
CA TYR A 101 -6.04 -14.15 1.45
C TYR A 101 -6.98 -13.22 2.19
N GLY A 102 -8.01 -12.77 1.50
CA GLY A 102 -9.00 -11.89 2.07
C GLY A 102 -10.12 -11.56 1.12
N GLU A 103 -10.78 -10.43 1.37
CA GLU A 103 -11.86 -9.96 0.53
C GLU A 103 -11.99 -8.45 0.50
N LEU A 104 -12.42 -7.94 -0.65
CA LEU A 104 -12.88 -6.57 -0.79
C LEU A 104 -14.35 -6.50 -0.40
N ALA A 105 -14.66 -5.75 0.66
CA ALA A 105 -15.99 -5.69 1.22
C ALA A 105 -17.06 -5.11 0.26
N GLU A 106 -18.28 -5.61 0.39
CA GLU A 106 -19.40 -5.16 -0.45
C GLU A 106 -19.76 -3.70 -0.20
N GLY A 107 -19.95 -2.93 -1.29
CA GLY A 107 -20.38 -1.54 -1.24
C GLY A 107 -19.39 -0.53 -0.65
N LYS A 108 -18.18 -0.95 -0.23
CA LYS A 108 -17.18 -0.06 0.35
C LYS A 108 -15.75 -0.41 -0.10
N PRO A 109 -14.86 0.59 -0.27
CA PRO A 109 -13.48 0.36 -0.64
C PRO A 109 -12.65 0.00 0.60
N GLN A 110 -12.92 -1.18 1.15
CA GLN A 110 -12.28 -1.74 2.34
C GLN A 110 -11.84 -3.18 2.07
N ILE A 111 -10.58 -3.49 2.32
CA ILE A 111 -9.99 -4.82 2.10
C ILE A 111 -9.47 -5.34 3.43
N ASP A 112 -9.88 -6.55 3.82
CA ASP A 112 -9.34 -7.28 4.96
C ASP A 112 -8.61 -8.51 4.42
N VAL A 113 -7.34 -8.71 4.83
CA VAL A 113 -6.52 -9.85 4.43
C VAL A 113 -5.78 -10.43 5.63
N VAL A 114 -5.53 -11.74 5.62
CA VAL A 114 -4.79 -12.49 6.62
C VAL A 114 -3.76 -13.39 5.94
N THR A 115 -2.60 -13.57 6.57
CA THR A 115 -1.60 -14.52 6.08
C THR A 115 -2.12 -15.96 6.19
N ASP A 116 -1.99 -16.72 5.11
CA ASP A 116 -2.25 -18.16 5.08
C ASP A 116 -0.94 -18.96 5.10
N ALA A 117 0.09 -18.46 4.41
CA ALA A 117 1.42 -19.04 4.42
C ALA A 117 2.50 -17.99 4.69
N VAL A 118 3.47 -18.38 5.50
CA VAL A 118 4.68 -17.60 5.79
C VAL A 118 5.88 -18.54 5.72
N ALA A 119 6.91 -18.13 4.98
CA ALA A 119 8.22 -18.76 5.04
C ALA A 119 9.30 -17.72 5.30
N ARG A 120 10.33 -18.10 6.07
CA ARG A 120 11.39 -17.22 6.55
C ARG A 120 12.74 -17.85 6.22
N THR A 121 13.72 -17.03 5.88
CA THR A 121 15.11 -17.48 5.85
C THR A 121 15.61 -17.78 7.27
N ALA A 122 16.69 -18.54 7.40
CA ALA A 122 17.28 -18.87 8.70
C ALA A 122 17.74 -17.62 9.49
N ALA A 123 18.10 -16.55 8.79
CA ALA A 123 18.56 -15.29 9.41
C ALA A 123 17.39 -14.35 9.79
N SER A 124 16.17 -14.65 9.36
CA SER A 124 15.01 -13.79 9.63
C SER A 124 14.62 -13.83 11.10
N GLY A 125 14.19 -12.67 11.61
CA GLY A 125 13.58 -12.56 12.94
C GLY A 125 12.30 -13.40 13.09
N PRO A 126 11.82 -13.60 14.32
CA PRO A 126 10.58 -14.33 14.58
C PRO A 126 9.40 -13.61 13.93
N TYR A 127 8.60 -14.38 13.18
CA TYR A 127 7.37 -13.91 12.54
C TYR A 127 6.50 -15.12 12.22
N SER A 128 5.22 -15.05 12.57
CA SER A 128 4.28 -16.18 12.42
C SER A 128 3.11 -15.86 11.50
N GLY A 129 2.90 -14.58 11.13
CA GLY A 129 1.78 -14.15 10.31
C GLY A 129 1.25 -12.79 10.73
N GLY A 130 0.23 -12.35 10.01
CA GLY A 130 -0.35 -11.04 10.19
C GLY A 130 -1.76 -10.92 9.63
N LYS A 131 -2.37 -9.79 9.93
CA LYS A 131 -3.66 -9.37 9.40
C LYS A 131 -3.55 -7.92 8.97
N ARG A 132 -4.17 -7.54 7.86
CA ARG A 132 -4.20 -6.15 7.40
C ARG A 132 -5.62 -5.74 7.04
N LEU A 133 -5.93 -4.51 7.40
CA LEU A 133 -7.16 -3.83 7.02
C LEU A 133 -6.78 -2.56 6.27
N TYR A 134 -7.23 -2.43 5.03
CA TYR A 134 -7.09 -1.24 4.20
C TYR A 134 -8.46 -0.59 4.02
N GLY A 135 -8.50 0.74 3.99
CA GLY A 135 -9.72 1.51 3.75
C GLY A 135 -9.43 2.81 3.02
N TYR A 136 -10.21 3.10 1.98
CA TYR A 136 -10.16 4.38 1.27
C TYR A 136 -11.25 5.31 1.77
N VAL A 137 -10.85 6.42 2.38
CA VAL A 137 -11.76 7.36 3.06
C VAL A 137 -11.35 8.79 2.71
N LYS A 138 -12.30 9.60 2.22
CA LYS A 138 -12.06 11.01 1.86
C LYS A 138 -10.86 11.24 0.91
N SER A 139 -10.64 10.30 0.00
CA SER A 139 -9.51 10.30 -0.95
C SER A 139 -8.14 9.93 -0.38
N ASP A 140 -8.11 9.50 0.87
CA ASP A 140 -6.90 9.03 1.53
C ASP A 140 -6.95 7.51 1.74
N LEU A 141 -5.80 6.87 1.69
CA LEU A 141 -5.64 5.45 1.99
C LEU A 141 -5.20 5.30 3.45
N MET A 142 -5.99 4.57 4.23
CA MET A 142 -5.67 4.24 5.61
C MET A 142 -5.48 2.73 5.73
N TRP A 143 -4.57 2.31 6.60
CA TRP A 143 -4.43 0.89 6.91
C TRP A 143 -4.00 0.63 8.35
N VAL A 144 -4.34 -0.56 8.83
CA VAL A 144 -3.86 -1.14 10.08
C VAL A 144 -3.25 -2.51 9.78
N GLY A 145 -2.03 -2.73 10.27
CA GLY A 145 -1.32 -3.99 10.21
C GLY A 145 -1.21 -4.59 11.60
N GLU A 146 -1.54 -5.86 11.67
CA GLU A 146 -1.36 -6.71 12.84
C GLU A 146 -0.28 -7.75 12.55
N LYS A 147 0.47 -8.10 13.59
CA LYS A 147 1.62 -9.01 13.51
C LYS A 147 1.59 -9.99 14.67
N ALA A 148 1.90 -11.25 14.36
CA ALA A 148 2.12 -12.30 15.34
C ALA A 148 3.56 -12.83 15.23
N THR A 149 4.08 -13.29 16.36
CA THR A 149 5.34 -14.02 16.49
C THR A 149 5.10 -15.26 17.34
N PRO A 150 6.05 -16.19 17.48
CA PRO A 150 5.88 -17.32 18.41
C PRO A 150 5.62 -16.88 19.86
N GLU A 151 6.15 -15.73 20.28
CA GLU A 151 6.06 -15.22 21.66
C GLU A 151 4.94 -14.19 21.87
N VAL A 152 4.54 -13.47 20.82
CA VAL A 152 3.55 -12.38 20.89
C VAL A 152 2.34 -12.74 20.02
N PRO A 153 1.12 -12.85 20.60
CA PRO A 153 -0.08 -13.14 19.83
C PRO A 153 -0.39 -12.00 18.85
N LEU A 154 -1.22 -12.30 17.84
CA LEU A 154 -1.63 -11.33 16.82
C LEU A 154 -2.19 -10.06 17.49
N ARG A 155 -1.61 -8.92 17.13
CA ARG A 155 -2.00 -7.60 17.63
C ARG A 155 -1.61 -6.51 16.65
N PRO A 156 -2.27 -5.33 16.71
CA PRO A 156 -1.83 -4.16 15.98
C PRO A 156 -0.38 -3.82 16.28
N TYR A 157 0.39 -3.54 15.22
CA TYR A 157 1.78 -3.09 15.34
C TYR A 157 2.09 -1.88 14.47
N MET A 158 1.37 -1.68 13.37
CA MET A 158 1.49 -0.48 12.54
C MET A 158 0.12 0.00 12.09
N SER A 159 -0.03 1.30 11.96
CA SER A 159 -1.14 1.93 11.22
C SER A 159 -0.64 3.17 10.51
N ALA A 160 -1.20 3.49 9.35
CA ALA A 160 -0.83 4.68 8.61
C ALA A 160 -2.03 5.36 7.96
N HIS A 161 -1.85 6.65 7.70
CA HIS A 161 -2.73 7.49 6.91
C HIS A 161 -1.91 8.10 5.77
N LEU A 162 -2.25 7.72 4.55
CA LEU A 162 -1.54 8.09 3.33
C LEU A 162 -2.41 8.93 2.42
N LYS A 163 -1.81 9.96 1.84
CA LYS A 163 -2.43 10.80 0.82
C LYS A 163 -1.93 10.38 -0.55
N LYS A 164 -2.80 10.49 -1.55
CA LYS A 164 -2.40 10.26 -2.92
C LYS A 164 -1.40 11.34 -3.34
N VAL A 165 -0.26 10.93 -3.89
CA VAL A 165 0.72 11.87 -4.47
C VAL A 165 0.17 12.34 -5.80
N VAL A 166 0.04 13.65 -5.94
CA VAL A 166 -0.30 14.29 -7.22
C VAL A 166 1.04 14.60 -7.90
N ASP A 167 1.38 13.91 -8.99
CA ASP A 167 2.54 14.29 -9.79
C ASP A 167 2.16 15.46 -10.72
N PRO A 168 2.74 16.67 -10.53
CA PRO A 168 2.45 17.80 -11.40
C PRO A 168 2.90 17.57 -12.85
N ARG A 169 3.80 16.60 -13.11
CA ARG A 169 4.26 16.24 -14.47
C ARG A 169 3.21 15.47 -15.26
N GLU A 170 2.31 14.75 -14.59
CA GLU A 170 1.16 14.12 -15.24
C GLU A 170 0.16 15.20 -15.68
N TRP A 171 -0.14 16.20 -14.84
CA TRP A 171 -0.91 17.39 -15.25
C TRP A 171 -0.28 18.16 -16.42
N ALA A 172 1.05 18.26 -16.47
CA ALA A 172 1.74 18.94 -17.56
C ALA A 172 1.67 18.20 -18.90
N LYS A 173 1.39 16.89 -18.91
CA LYS A 173 1.10 16.13 -20.15
C LYS A 173 -0.32 16.42 -20.63
N ASP A 174 -1.28 16.45 -19.72
CA ASP A 174 -2.69 16.76 -20.03
C ASP A 174 -2.88 18.20 -20.56
N LEU A 175 -2.01 19.14 -20.14
CA LEU A 175 -2.00 20.51 -20.65
C LEU A 175 -1.55 20.63 -22.12
N LYS A 176 -0.87 19.62 -22.69
CA LYS A 176 -0.44 19.65 -24.11
C LYS A 176 -1.57 19.39 -25.10
N ASP A 177 -2.68 18.83 -24.63
CA ASP A 177 -3.84 18.47 -25.44
C ASP A 177 -5.00 19.48 -25.31
N LEU A 178 -4.75 20.65 -24.69
CA LEU A 178 -5.71 21.75 -24.70
C LEU A 178 -5.84 22.32 -26.12
N PRO A 179 -7.05 22.58 -26.63
CA PRO A 179 -7.24 23.38 -27.82
C PRO A 179 -6.56 24.73 -27.60
N ASP A 180 -5.83 25.22 -28.60
CA ASP A 180 -5.24 26.55 -28.59
C ASP A 180 -6.38 27.60 -28.52
N ASP A 181 -6.79 27.94 -27.31
CA ASP A 181 -7.88 28.86 -27.01
C ASP A 181 -7.39 30.32 -26.96
N GLY A 182 -6.14 30.56 -27.35
CA GLY A 182 -5.58 31.89 -27.57
C GLY A 182 -5.38 32.72 -26.30
N ILE A 183 -5.53 32.13 -25.11
CA ILE A 183 -5.30 32.84 -23.84
C ILE A 183 -3.84 32.62 -23.42
N ALA A 184 -3.00 33.55 -23.87
CA ALA A 184 -1.59 33.61 -23.50
C ALA A 184 -1.41 33.85 -21.99
N PHE A 185 -1.09 32.80 -21.23
CA PHE A 185 -0.56 32.93 -19.88
C PHE A 185 0.98 33.00 -19.93
N PHE A 186 1.51 34.21 -19.74
CA PHE A 186 2.87 34.60 -19.38
C PHE A 186 4.02 34.24 -20.35
N ARG A 187 4.56 35.29 -20.99
CA ARG A 187 5.96 35.35 -21.47
C ARG A 187 6.91 35.61 -20.30
#